data_AF-A0A842XD66-F1
#
_entry.id   AF-A0A842XD66-F1
#
_cell.length_a   1.000
_cell.length_b   1.000
_cell.length_c   1.000
_cell.angle_alpha   90.00
_cell.angle_beta   90.00
_cell.angle_gamma   90.00
#
_symmetry.space_group_name_H-M   'P 1'
#
loop_
_entity.id
_entity.type
_entity.pdbx_description
1 polymer ?
#
loop_
_entity_poly.entity_id
_entity_poly.type
_entity_poly.pdbx_seq_one_letter_code
_entity_poly.pdbx_strand_id
1 'polypeptide(L)'
;MPDAVLTAARAYVAAGLSVLPITPGSKRPDARRLPLVCADGDDRAQPSWTPYTSRLATDDELVRWFGGAQPAGVGIIGGAVSGGLVVLDLESADAFQRWRSNAELLLDPALLAALPIVQTGKGFHIYLRTAAPGGNRKLAMQQRQTIAETRGEGGYVLAPPTVHPDTHQPYALIQGTLTTIPVLDAAQGQAVLDAARALAATDHPASASTGGSGGSGDSVIARFNAA
;
A
#
# COMPACT_ATOMS: atom_id res chain seq x y z
N MET A 1 -11.39 -23.50 -4.74
CA MET A 1 -10.76 -22.16 -4.57
C MET A 1 -11.26 -21.36 -3.34
N PRO A 2 -12.43 -21.60 -2.71
CA PRO A 2 -12.77 -20.95 -1.43
C PRO A 2 -11.73 -21.22 -0.32
N ASP A 3 -11.23 -22.46 -0.26
CA ASP A 3 -10.24 -22.90 0.75
C ASP A 3 -8.94 -22.09 0.73
N ALA A 4 -8.50 -21.61 -0.45
CA ALA A 4 -7.25 -20.88 -0.57
C ALA A 4 -7.32 -19.49 0.08
N VAL A 5 -8.43 -18.77 -0.11
CA VAL A 5 -8.64 -17.44 0.48
C VAL A 5 -8.80 -17.56 1.99
N LEU A 6 -9.60 -18.52 2.47
CA LEU A 6 -9.76 -18.76 3.91
C LEU A 6 -8.44 -19.11 4.59
N THR A 7 -7.64 -19.99 3.96
CA THR A 7 -6.31 -20.37 4.47
C THR A 7 -5.38 -19.17 4.55
N ALA A 8 -5.33 -18.34 3.50
CA ALA A 8 -4.51 -17.12 3.49
C ALA A 8 -4.99 -16.12 4.57
N ALA A 9 -6.30 -15.90 4.70
CA ALA A 9 -6.86 -14.98 5.68
C ALA A 9 -6.54 -15.41 7.11
N ARG A 10 -6.63 -16.72 7.43
CA ARG A 10 -6.22 -17.27 8.72
C ARG A 10 -4.73 -17.05 8.99
N ALA A 11 -3.88 -17.29 7.98
CA ALA A 11 -2.45 -17.06 8.12
C ALA A 11 -2.12 -15.58 8.35
N TYR A 12 -2.83 -14.67 7.71
CA TYR A 12 -2.68 -13.22 7.92
C TYR A 12 -3.10 -12.81 9.33
N VAL A 13 -4.27 -13.25 9.80
CA VAL A 13 -4.73 -12.98 11.18
C VAL A 13 -3.75 -13.56 12.21
N ALA A 14 -3.25 -14.78 12.01
CA ALA A 14 -2.24 -15.39 12.88
C ALA A 14 -0.92 -14.61 12.90
N ALA A 15 -0.58 -13.91 11.81
CA ALA A 15 0.57 -13.01 11.73
C ALA A 15 0.28 -11.58 12.25
N GLY A 16 -0.88 -11.37 12.89
CA GLY A 16 -1.26 -10.07 13.43
C GLY A 16 -1.61 -9.04 12.34
N LEU A 17 -2.25 -9.49 11.26
CA LEU A 17 -2.80 -8.63 10.21
C LEU A 17 -4.32 -8.63 10.29
N SER A 18 -4.91 -7.45 10.34
CA SER A 18 -6.36 -7.29 10.25
C SER A 18 -6.80 -7.39 8.80
N VAL A 19 -7.74 -8.30 8.52
CA VAL A 19 -8.21 -8.59 7.17
C VAL A 19 -9.67 -8.21 6.99
N LEU A 20 -10.07 -7.99 5.74
CA LEU A 20 -11.45 -7.75 5.35
C LEU A 20 -11.83 -8.51 4.07
N PRO A 21 -13.11 -8.89 3.89
CA PRO A 21 -13.57 -9.48 2.64
C PRO A 21 -13.69 -8.41 1.56
N ILE A 22 -13.28 -8.73 0.34
CA ILE A 22 -13.37 -7.87 -0.85
C ILE A 22 -14.40 -8.45 -1.81
N THR A 23 -15.27 -7.57 -2.35
CA THR A 23 -16.25 -7.97 -3.38
C THR A 23 -15.52 -8.48 -4.63
N PRO A 24 -15.86 -9.68 -5.15
CA PRO A 24 -15.28 -10.18 -6.39
C PRO A 24 -15.42 -9.20 -7.55
N GLY A 25 -14.37 -9.04 -8.36
CA GLY A 25 -14.39 -8.09 -9.48
C GLY A 25 -14.44 -6.62 -9.04
N SER A 26 -14.06 -6.33 -7.79
CA SER A 26 -14.00 -4.97 -7.24
C SER A 26 -12.78 -4.79 -6.34
N LYS A 27 -12.48 -3.54 -5.99
CA LYS A 27 -11.47 -3.17 -4.98
C LYS A 27 -12.10 -2.69 -3.65
N ARG A 28 -13.40 -2.95 -3.46
CA ARG A 28 -14.17 -2.49 -2.31
C ARG A 28 -14.44 -3.63 -1.32
N PRO A 29 -14.53 -3.34 -0.01
CA PRO A 29 -14.99 -4.32 0.96
C PRO A 29 -16.37 -4.87 0.62
N ASP A 30 -16.59 -6.17 0.84
CA ASP A 30 -17.89 -6.81 0.59
C ASP A 30 -18.89 -6.46 1.70
N ALA A 31 -19.66 -5.41 1.47
CA ALA A 31 -20.70 -4.93 2.38
C ALA A 31 -21.69 -6.02 2.82
N ARG A 32 -21.92 -7.07 2.01
CA ARG A 32 -22.83 -8.17 2.38
C ARG A 32 -22.26 -9.10 3.44
N ARG A 33 -20.93 -9.08 3.62
CA ARG A 33 -20.20 -9.93 4.57
C ARG A 33 -19.80 -9.17 5.83
N LEU A 34 -19.79 -7.84 5.79
CA LEU A 34 -19.42 -7.00 6.91
C LEU A 34 -20.54 -6.91 7.96
N PRO A 35 -20.20 -6.71 9.24
CA PRO A 35 -21.18 -6.48 10.30
C PRO A 35 -21.90 -5.15 10.08
N LEU A 36 -23.14 -5.08 10.55
CA LEU A 36 -23.89 -3.83 10.60
C LEU A 36 -23.48 -3.05 11.86
N VAL A 37 -23.15 -1.78 11.70
CA VAL A 37 -22.75 -0.87 12.78
C VAL A 37 -23.58 0.41 12.66
N CYS A 38 -24.10 0.88 13.78
CA CYS A 38 -24.73 2.19 13.87
C CYS A 38 -23.64 3.25 14.05
N ALA A 39 -23.70 4.34 13.27
CA ALA A 39 -22.82 5.48 13.51
C ALA A 39 -23.30 6.26 14.75
N ASP A 40 -22.40 7.03 15.37
CA ASP A 40 -22.77 7.85 16.52
C ASP A 40 -23.89 8.84 16.13
N GLY A 41 -25.03 8.74 16.82
CA GLY A 41 -26.20 9.56 16.57
C GLY A 41 -27.07 9.12 15.39
N ASP A 42 -26.83 7.92 14.81
CA ASP A 42 -27.69 7.32 13.78
C ASP A 42 -28.21 5.94 14.25
N ASP A 43 -29.52 5.78 14.30
CA ASP A 43 -30.16 4.50 14.65
C ASP A 43 -30.12 3.47 13.50
N ARG A 44 -29.66 3.86 12.31
CA ARG A 44 -29.59 2.97 11.15
C ARG A 44 -28.26 2.24 11.08
N ALA A 45 -28.31 0.93 11.30
CA ALA A 45 -27.15 0.06 11.15
C ALA A 45 -26.76 -0.12 9.67
N GLN A 46 -25.49 0.13 9.33
CA GLN A 46 -24.94 0.00 7.99
C GLN A 46 -23.73 -0.94 7.97
N PRO A 47 -23.49 -1.67 6.86
CA PRO A 47 -22.30 -2.51 6.76
C PRO A 47 -21.02 -1.71 6.92
N SER A 48 -20.16 -2.12 7.86
CA SER A 48 -18.94 -1.37 8.17
C SER A 48 -17.75 -2.28 8.46
N TRP A 49 -16.60 -1.88 7.94
CA TRP A 49 -15.31 -2.50 8.24
C TRP A 49 -14.60 -1.82 9.42
N THR A 50 -15.15 -0.70 9.93
CA THR A 50 -14.58 0.08 11.04
C THR A 50 -14.21 -0.77 12.27
N PRO A 51 -14.99 -1.79 12.69
CA PRO A 51 -14.57 -2.64 13.83
C PRO A 51 -13.19 -3.28 13.62
N TYR A 52 -12.84 -3.59 12.37
CA TYR A 52 -11.56 -4.21 12.01
C TYR A 52 -10.39 -3.22 11.93
N THR A 53 -10.64 -1.93 12.15
CA THR A 53 -9.58 -0.92 12.41
C THR A 53 -9.06 -0.96 13.84
N SER A 54 -9.75 -1.66 14.74
CA SER A 54 -9.39 -1.72 16.17
C SER A 54 -9.19 -3.14 16.71
N ARG A 55 -9.65 -4.17 15.99
CA ARG A 55 -9.46 -5.58 16.35
C ARG A 55 -9.27 -6.45 15.11
N LEU A 56 -8.74 -7.66 15.31
CA LEU A 56 -8.69 -8.68 14.28
C LEU A 56 -10.05 -9.37 14.13
N ALA A 57 -10.29 -9.93 12.94
CA ALA A 57 -11.43 -10.81 12.69
C ALA A 57 -11.23 -12.16 13.43
N THR A 58 -12.33 -12.68 13.96
CA THR A 58 -12.39 -14.03 14.57
C THR A 58 -12.42 -15.12 13.50
N ASP A 59 -12.07 -16.35 13.85
CA ASP A 59 -12.13 -17.46 12.90
C ASP A 59 -13.54 -17.67 12.34
N ASP A 60 -14.57 -17.53 13.17
CA ASP A 60 -15.96 -17.62 12.74
C ASP A 60 -16.32 -16.53 11.71
N GLU A 61 -15.81 -15.30 11.86
CA GLU A 61 -15.94 -14.25 10.85
C GLU A 61 -15.23 -14.65 9.55
N LEU A 62 -13.99 -15.17 9.64
CA LEU A 62 -13.24 -15.62 8.47
C LEU A 62 -13.97 -16.77 7.73
N VAL A 63 -14.50 -17.75 8.46
CA VAL A 63 -15.26 -18.86 7.88
C VAL A 63 -16.54 -18.35 7.20
N ARG A 64 -17.28 -17.43 7.84
CA ARG A 64 -18.45 -16.80 7.20
C ARG A 64 -18.05 -16.03 5.95
N TRP A 65 -16.90 -15.37 5.97
CA TRP A 65 -16.42 -14.54 4.86
C TRP A 65 -15.79 -15.32 3.73
N PHE A 66 -15.20 -16.48 3.95
CA PHE A 66 -14.37 -17.14 2.93
C PHE A 66 -14.66 -18.64 2.77
N GLY A 67 -15.39 -19.26 3.69
CA GLY A 67 -15.72 -20.69 3.65
C GLY A 67 -16.98 -21.03 2.83
N GLY A 68 -17.74 -20.03 2.40
CA GLY A 68 -18.95 -20.24 1.58
C GLY A 68 -18.68 -20.46 0.09
N ALA A 69 -19.71 -20.90 -0.64
CA ALA A 69 -19.62 -21.12 -2.09
C ALA A 69 -19.43 -19.83 -2.91
N GLN A 70 -19.85 -18.68 -2.37
CA GLN A 70 -19.66 -17.40 -3.03
C GLN A 70 -18.21 -16.91 -2.84
N PRO A 71 -17.44 -16.66 -3.91
CA PRO A 71 -16.07 -16.19 -3.79
C PRO A 71 -16.01 -14.80 -3.15
N ALA A 72 -14.90 -14.49 -2.47
CA ALA A 72 -14.50 -13.16 -2.04
C ALA A 72 -12.98 -13.04 -2.14
N GLY A 73 -12.48 -11.84 -2.36
CA GLY A 73 -11.07 -11.52 -2.15
C GLY A 73 -10.78 -11.19 -0.69
N VAL A 74 -9.51 -11.06 -0.34
CA VAL A 74 -9.02 -10.60 0.95
C VAL A 74 -8.27 -9.28 0.81
N GLY A 75 -8.61 -8.33 1.67
CA GLY A 75 -7.84 -7.10 1.90
C GLY A 75 -7.18 -7.13 3.27
N ILE A 76 -6.15 -6.29 3.45
CA ILE A 76 -5.43 -6.10 4.71
C ILE A 76 -5.53 -4.62 5.09
N ILE A 77 -5.96 -4.35 6.31
CA ILE A 77 -6.03 -3.00 6.89
C ILE A 77 -4.62 -2.63 7.38
N GLY A 78 -4.17 -1.41 7.10
CA GLY A 78 -2.90 -0.87 7.58
C GLY A 78 -2.99 -0.34 9.02
N GLY A 79 -1.88 0.16 9.54
CA GLY A 79 -1.83 0.85 10.83
C GLY A 79 -1.66 -0.06 12.04
N ALA A 80 -2.01 0.49 13.21
CA ALA A 80 -1.73 -0.10 14.52
C ALA A 80 -2.43 -1.46 14.71
N VAL A 81 -3.65 -1.64 14.21
CA VAL A 81 -4.40 -2.91 14.32
C VAL A 81 -3.69 -4.08 13.66
N SER A 82 -2.93 -3.78 12.60
CA SER A 82 -2.09 -4.73 11.90
C SER A 82 -0.65 -4.59 12.34
N GLY A 83 -0.41 -4.39 13.65
CA GLY A 83 0.91 -4.26 14.30
C GLY A 83 1.85 -3.26 13.62
N GLY A 84 1.34 -2.08 13.27
CA GLY A 84 2.12 -0.99 12.69
C GLY A 84 2.36 -1.12 11.19
N LEU A 85 1.50 -1.85 10.47
CA LEU A 85 1.67 -2.07 9.04
C LEU A 85 1.60 -0.76 8.24
N VAL A 86 2.55 -0.59 7.34
CA VAL A 86 2.50 0.39 6.24
C VAL A 86 2.77 -0.36 4.94
N VAL A 87 1.96 -0.06 3.94
CA VAL A 87 2.18 -0.55 2.58
C VAL A 87 2.55 0.65 1.70
N LEU A 88 3.73 0.60 1.09
CA LEU A 88 4.09 1.51 0.01
C LEU A 88 3.48 0.96 -1.29
N ASP A 89 2.56 1.72 -1.87
CA ASP A 89 1.89 1.40 -3.14
C ASP A 89 2.54 2.20 -4.26
N LEU A 90 3.15 1.48 -5.21
CA LEU A 90 3.79 2.04 -6.41
C LEU A 90 2.94 1.72 -7.62
N GLU A 91 2.56 2.74 -8.38
CA GLU A 91 1.53 2.67 -9.42
C GLU A 91 1.99 2.04 -10.75
N SER A 92 3.28 1.74 -10.92
CA SER A 92 3.85 1.20 -12.16
C SER A 92 5.13 0.39 -11.96
N ALA A 93 5.49 -0.41 -12.97
CA ALA A 93 6.78 -1.09 -13.03
C ALA A 93 7.98 -0.11 -13.09
N ASP A 94 7.85 1.02 -13.80
CA ASP A 94 8.88 2.07 -13.81
C ASP A 94 9.12 2.64 -12.41
N ALA A 95 8.04 2.97 -11.69
CA ALA A 95 8.11 3.46 -10.32
C ALA A 95 8.80 2.46 -9.39
N PHE A 96 8.49 1.17 -9.55
CA PHE A 96 9.12 0.10 -8.79
C PHE A 96 10.62 -0.04 -9.07
N GLN A 97 11.04 -0.04 -10.33
CA GLN A 97 12.47 -0.14 -10.68
C GLN A 97 13.27 1.05 -10.14
N ARG A 98 12.75 2.27 -10.32
CA ARG A 98 13.39 3.48 -9.81
C ARG A 98 13.42 3.52 -8.28
N TRP A 99 12.33 3.11 -7.63
CA TRP A 99 12.29 2.96 -6.17
C TRP A 99 13.34 1.95 -5.69
N ARG A 100 13.46 0.80 -6.36
CA ARG A 100 14.44 -0.24 -6.05
C ARG A 100 15.86 0.33 -6.12
N SER A 101 16.23 1.02 -7.19
CA SER A 101 17.55 1.64 -7.33
C SER A 101 17.84 2.68 -6.25
N ASN A 102 16.85 3.51 -5.89
CA ASN A 102 17.01 4.45 -4.78
C ASN A 102 17.14 3.73 -3.43
N ALA A 103 16.36 2.69 -3.21
CA ALA A 103 16.34 1.91 -1.98
C ALA A 103 17.67 1.16 -1.77
N GLU A 104 18.29 0.65 -2.83
CA GLU A 104 19.62 0.00 -2.79
C GLU A 104 20.74 0.96 -2.33
N LEU A 105 20.57 2.27 -2.51
CA LEU A 105 21.51 3.28 -2.02
C LEU A 105 21.28 3.67 -0.55
N LEU A 106 20.07 3.44 -0.04
CA LEU A 106 19.64 3.96 1.27
C LEU A 106 19.46 2.88 2.34
N LEU A 107 19.31 1.61 1.94
CA LEU A 107 19.00 0.49 2.83
C LEU A 107 20.11 -0.57 2.82
N ASP A 108 20.24 -1.23 3.96
CA ASP A 108 21.01 -2.47 4.04
C ASP A 108 20.44 -3.53 3.05
N PRO A 109 21.29 -4.22 2.26
CA PRO A 109 20.82 -5.20 1.28
C PRO A 109 20.01 -6.36 1.88
N ALA A 110 20.33 -6.82 3.09
CA ALA A 110 19.60 -7.90 3.73
C ALA A 110 18.21 -7.43 4.18
N LEU A 111 18.09 -6.19 4.68
CA LEU A 111 16.80 -5.58 4.98
C LEU A 111 15.94 -5.41 3.72
N LEU A 112 16.51 -4.90 2.63
CA LEU A 112 15.79 -4.72 1.36
C LEU A 112 15.28 -6.07 0.80
N ALA A 113 16.08 -7.13 0.91
CA ALA A 113 15.69 -8.48 0.52
C ALA A 113 14.59 -9.09 1.42
N ALA A 114 14.50 -8.65 2.68
CA ALA A 114 13.50 -9.12 3.64
C ALA A 114 12.11 -8.49 3.46
N LEU A 115 12.00 -7.34 2.78
CA LEU A 115 10.71 -6.67 2.56
C LEU A 115 9.79 -7.53 1.67
N PRO A 116 8.56 -7.84 2.11
CA PRO A 116 7.61 -8.51 1.23
C PRO A 116 7.14 -7.60 0.10
N ILE A 117 7.13 -8.13 -1.12
CA ILE A 117 6.71 -7.41 -2.32
C ILE A 117 5.60 -8.19 -3.00
N VAL A 118 4.48 -7.52 -3.25
CA VAL A 118 3.34 -8.07 -3.99
C VAL A 118 3.18 -7.30 -5.29
N GLN A 119 3.21 -8.01 -6.40
CA GLN A 119 2.82 -7.47 -7.70
C GLN A 119 1.30 -7.29 -7.75
N THR A 120 0.86 -6.11 -8.17
CA THR A 120 -0.54 -5.74 -8.35
C THR A 120 -0.94 -5.83 -9.83
N GLY A 121 -2.07 -5.24 -10.24
CA GLY A 121 -2.47 -5.22 -11.65
C GLY A 121 -1.45 -4.54 -12.56
N LYS A 122 -0.85 -3.43 -12.12
CA LYS A 122 0.15 -2.66 -12.90
C LYS A 122 1.39 -2.23 -12.10
N GLY A 123 1.31 -2.36 -10.78
CA GLY A 123 2.22 -1.77 -9.82
C GLY A 123 2.67 -2.77 -8.77
N PHE A 124 3.15 -2.27 -7.62
CA PHE A 124 3.77 -3.08 -6.58
C PHE A 124 3.42 -2.54 -5.20
N HIS A 125 3.06 -3.44 -4.29
CA HIS A 125 2.95 -3.17 -2.87
C HIS A 125 4.20 -3.65 -2.16
N ILE A 126 4.83 -2.79 -1.35
CA ILE A 126 5.96 -3.12 -0.49
C ILE A 126 5.51 -3.01 0.96
N TYR A 127 5.64 -4.09 1.72
CA TYR A 127 5.12 -4.19 3.08
C TYR A 127 6.24 -3.98 4.10
N LEU A 128 5.98 -3.13 5.10
CA LEU A 128 6.84 -2.93 6.26
C LEU A 128 5.99 -2.69 7.51
N ARG A 129 6.56 -2.95 8.69
CA ARG A 129 5.96 -2.53 9.97
C ARG A 129 6.80 -1.43 10.59
N THR A 130 6.17 -0.52 11.32
CA THR A 130 6.86 0.52 12.09
C THR A 130 6.02 0.95 13.29
N ALA A 131 6.65 1.51 14.33
CA ALA A 131 5.96 1.99 15.52
C ALA A 131 5.04 3.19 15.25
N ALA A 132 5.30 3.96 14.18
CA ALA A 132 4.53 5.15 13.79
C ALA A 132 4.07 5.01 12.32
N PRO A 133 3.05 4.19 12.03
CA PRO A 133 2.67 3.87 10.65
C PRO A 133 2.15 5.08 9.86
N GLY A 134 1.67 6.13 10.54
CA GLY A 134 1.02 7.27 9.90
C GLY A 134 -0.23 6.84 9.12
N GLY A 135 -0.86 7.78 8.42
CA GLY A 135 -2.03 7.51 7.59
C GLY A 135 -1.69 7.28 6.11
N ASN A 136 -2.73 7.37 5.27
CA ASN A 136 -2.58 7.35 3.81
C ASN A 136 -1.97 8.66 3.32
N ARG A 137 -0.84 8.60 2.59
CA ARG A 137 -0.11 9.80 2.15
C ARG A 137 0.42 9.62 0.73
N LYS A 138 0.18 10.61 -0.13
CA LYS A 138 0.87 10.68 -1.43
C LYS A 138 2.33 11.07 -1.18
N LEU A 139 3.26 10.30 -1.74
CA LEU A 139 4.70 10.51 -1.60
C LEU A 139 5.33 11.10 -2.86
N ALA A 140 4.84 10.70 -4.03
CA ALA A 140 5.30 11.20 -5.31
C ALA A 140 4.13 11.32 -6.30
N MET A 141 4.17 12.36 -7.12
CA MET A 141 3.20 12.61 -8.17
C MET A 141 3.91 13.09 -9.44
N GLN A 142 3.38 12.74 -10.61
CA GLN A 142 3.81 13.25 -11.91
C GLN A 142 2.58 13.60 -12.73
N GLN A 143 2.58 14.78 -13.35
CA GLN A 143 1.46 15.26 -14.16
C GLN A 143 0.08 15.11 -13.47
N ARG A 144 0.03 15.42 -12.17
CA ARG A 144 -1.16 15.27 -11.28
C ARG A 144 -1.62 13.84 -11.00
N GLN A 145 -0.92 12.83 -11.49
CA GLN A 145 -1.15 11.43 -11.14
C GLN A 145 -0.25 11.03 -9.96
N THR A 146 -0.80 10.27 -9.00
CA THR A 146 0.01 9.65 -7.94
C THR A 146 0.91 8.59 -8.58
N ILE A 147 2.19 8.55 -8.18
CA ILE A 147 3.13 7.48 -8.55
C ILE A 147 3.39 6.57 -7.36
N ALA A 148 3.49 7.16 -6.17
CA ALA A 148 3.76 6.44 -4.93
C ALA A 148 2.94 7.02 -3.79
N GLU A 149 2.36 6.14 -2.97
CA GLU A 149 1.63 6.52 -1.77
C GLU A 149 1.77 5.47 -0.66
N THR A 150 1.53 5.89 0.58
CA THR A 150 1.41 4.97 1.71
C THR A 150 -0.04 4.57 1.92
N ARG A 151 -0.24 3.33 2.36
CA ARG A 151 -1.46 2.83 2.98
C ARG A 151 -1.12 2.40 4.40
N GLY A 152 -1.52 3.23 5.37
CA GLY A 152 -1.22 3.07 6.80
C GLY A 152 -2.51 3.01 7.62
N GLU A 153 -2.53 3.74 8.72
CA GLU A 153 -3.70 3.92 9.59
C GLU A 153 -4.94 4.37 8.79
N GLY A 154 -6.06 3.68 9.02
CA GLY A 154 -7.31 3.93 8.30
C GLY A 154 -7.28 3.59 6.79
N GLY A 155 -6.21 2.99 6.29
CA GLY A 155 -6.09 2.48 4.93
C GLY A 155 -6.23 0.96 4.86
N TYR A 156 -6.47 0.44 3.65
CA TYR A 156 -6.36 -0.98 3.36
C TYR A 156 -5.78 -1.20 1.97
N VAL A 157 -5.24 -2.38 1.72
CA VAL A 157 -4.80 -2.85 0.41
C VAL A 157 -5.43 -4.20 0.09
N LEU A 158 -5.56 -4.53 -1.20
CA LEU A 158 -5.89 -5.89 -1.61
C LEU A 158 -4.63 -6.76 -1.49
N ALA A 159 -4.82 -8.01 -1.07
CA ALA A 159 -3.73 -8.95 -0.83
C ALA A 159 -3.95 -10.27 -1.58
N PRO A 160 -2.88 -11.05 -1.84
CA PRO A 160 -3.01 -12.40 -2.37
C PRO A 160 -3.96 -13.26 -1.51
N PRO A 161 -4.71 -14.21 -2.09
CA PRO A 161 -4.80 -14.53 -3.51
C PRO A 161 -5.95 -13.77 -4.22
N THR A 162 -6.31 -12.56 -3.77
CA THR A 162 -7.37 -11.75 -4.41
C THR A 162 -7.10 -11.57 -5.90
N VAL A 163 -8.15 -11.67 -6.73
CA VAL A 163 -8.06 -11.42 -8.18
C VAL A 163 -8.33 -9.94 -8.46
N HIS A 164 -7.41 -9.29 -9.16
CA HIS A 164 -7.56 -7.90 -9.57
C HIS A 164 -8.69 -7.75 -10.59
N PRO A 165 -9.59 -6.76 -10.44
CA PRO A 165 -10.78 -6.64 -11.28
C PRO A 165 -10.47 -6.42 -12.77
N ASP A 166 -9.49 -5.57 -13.07
CA ASP A 166 -9.24 -5.15 -14.46
C ASP A 166 -8.34 -6.11 -15.24
N THR A 167 -7.41 -6.80 -14.55
CA THR A 167 -6.43 -7.68 -15.19
C THR A 167 -6.85 -9.15 -15.12
N HIS A 168 -7.81 -9.47 -14.24
CA HIS A 168 -8.22 -10.84 -13.90
C HIS A 168 -7.10 -11.75 -13.41
N GLN A 169 -5.95 -11.16 -13.03
CA GLN A 169 -4.82 -11.87 -12.43
C GLN A 169 -4.83 -11.71 -10.91
N PRO A 170 -4.39 -12.72 -10.14
CA PRO A 170 -4.23 -12.57 -8.70
C PRO A 170 -3.14 -11.57 -8.37
N TYR A 171 -3.30 -10.86 -7.25
CA TYR A 171 -2.17 -10.21 -6.58
C TYR A 171 -1.15 -11.31 -6.25
N ALA A 172 0.10 -11.12 -6.65
CA ALA A 172 1.12 -12.16 -6.59
C ALA A 172 2.26 -11.73 -5.65
N LEU A 173 2.54 -12.56 -4.64
CA LEU A 173 3.70 -12.37 -3.77
C LEU A 173 4.96 -12.78 -4.55
N ILE A 174 5.88 -11.84 -4.76
CA ILE A 174 7.10 -12.04 -5.55
C ILE A 174 8.40 -11.94 -4.74
N GLN A 175 8.33 -11.44 -3.50
CA GLN A 175 9.45 -11.41 -2.55
C GLN A 175 8.91 -11.53 -1.12
N GLY A 176 9.65 -12.23 -0.25
CA GLY A 176 9.35 -12.36 1.17
C GLY A 176 8.05 -13.14 1.45
N THR A 177 7.44 -12.88 2.61
CA THR A 177 6.12 -13.42 2.99
C THR A 177 5.33 -12.40 3.80
N LEU A 178 4.01 -12.35 3.59
CA LEU A 178 3.12 -11.48 4.37
C LEU A 178 2.94 -11.96 5.81
N THR A 179 3.34 -13.18 6.15
CA THR A 179 3.31 -13.71 7.52
C THR A 179 4.55 -13.34 8.35
N THR A 180 5.56 -12.72 7.74
CA THR A 180 6.82 -12.34 8.40
C THR A 180 7.31 -10.99 7.87
N ILE A 181 6.47 -9.97 8.03
CA ILE A 181 6.81 -8.60 7.63
C ILE A 181 7.79 -8.01 8.66
N PRO A 182 8.96 -7.49 8.26
CA PRO A 182 9.94 -6.95 9.19
C PRO A 182 9.41 -5.68 9.87
N VAL A 183 9.77 -5.51 11.15
CA VAL A 183 9.58 -4.27 11.90
C VAL A 183 10.81 -3.40 11.70
N LEU A 184 10.63 -2.27 11.05
CA LEU A 184 11.69 -1.30 10.75
C LEU A 184 11.73 -0.25 11.86
N ASP A 185 12.95 0.15 12.22
CA ASP A 185 13.14 1.35 13.02
C ASP A 185 12.76 2.62 12.24
N ALA A 186 12.79 3.77 12.93
CA ALA A 186 12.40 5.04 12.32
C ALA A 186 13.29 5.42 11.12
N ALA A 187 14.60 5.17 11.17
CA ALA A 187 15.53 5.53 10.11
C ALA A 187 15.35 4.62 8.88
N GLN A 188 15.22 3.31 9.11
CA GLN A 188 14.95 2.31 8.08
C GLN A 188 13.62 2.57 7.37
N GLY A 189 12.55 2.81 8.15
CA GLY A 189 11.24 3.15 7.60
C GLY A 189 11.29 4.44 6.78
N GLN A 190 12.01 5.45 7.28
CA GLN A 190 12.16 6.73 6.58
C GLN A 190 12.94 6.56 5.27
N ALA A 191 14.01 5.76 5.25
CA ALA A 191 14.76 5.43 4.04
C ALA A 191 13.91 4.75 2.95
N VAL A 192 13.04 3.80 3.32
CA VAL A 192 12.08 3.16 2.38
C VAL A 192 11.17 4.21 1.74
N LEU A 193 10.65 5.16 2.55
CA LEU A 193 9.73 6.19 2.07
C LEU A 193 10.47 7.30 1.28
N ASP A 194 11.70 7.63 1.63
CA ASP A 194 12.51 8.62 0.90
C ASP A 194 12.92 8.13 -0.48
N ALA A 195 13.25 6.84 -0.61
CA ALA A 195 13.43 6.21 -1.92
C ALA A 195 12.21 6.41 -2.85
N ALA A 196 11.00 6.41 -2.27
CA ALA A 196 9.75 6.66 -3.00
C ALA A 196 9.49 8.14 -3.27
N ARG A 197 9.78 9.04 -2.31
CA ARG A 197 9.64 10.50 -2.52
C ARG A 197 10.58 11.01 -3.63
N ALA A 198 11.77 10.42 -3.74
CA ALA A 198 12.73 10.74 -4.81
C ALA A 198 12.19 10.48 -6.22
N LEU A 199 11.11 9.70 -6.39
CA LEU A 199 10.45 9.51 -7.68
C LEU A 199 9.84 10.79 -8.25
N ALA A 200 9.50 11.77 -7.40
CA ALA A 200 8.97 13.06 -7.84
C ALA A 200 10.04 13.99 -8.44
N ALA A 201 11.34 13.72 -8.19
CA ALA A 201 12.43 14.63 -8.54
C ALA A 201 12.94 14.45 -9.98
N THR A 202 12.44 13.48 -10.75
CA THR A 202 12.94 13.22 -12.10
C THR A 202 11.94 13.69 -13.15
N ASP A 203 11.86 15.00 -13.33
CA ASP A 203 11.52 15.62 -14.61
C ASP A 203 12.35 16.91 -14.72
N HIS A 204 13.57 16.78 -15.25
CA HIS A 204 14.02 17.74 -16.25
C HIS A 204 14.18 16.93 -17.54
N PRO A 205 13.41 17.20 -18.62
CA PRO A 205 13.90 16.82 -19.93
C PRO A 205 15.26 17.51 -20.07
N ALA A 206 16.29 16.75 -20.45
CA ALA A 206 17.51 17.34 -20.98
C ALA A 206 17.06 18.30 -22.07
N SER A 207 17.18 19.60 -21.80
CA SER A 207 16.92 20.64 -22.79
C SER A 207 17.82 20.31 -23.97
N ALA A 208 17.21 19.92 -25.09
CA ALA A 208 17.89 19.81 -26.36
C ALA A 208 18.53 21.17 -26.64
N SER A 209 19.85 21.24 -26.47
CA SER A 209 20.64 22.40 -26.84
C SER A 209 20.71 22.44 -28.37
N THR A 210 19.82 23.19 -28.98
CA THR A 210 19.97 23.65 -30.37
C THR A 210 19.74 25.15 -30.44
N GLY A 211 20.85 25.89 -30.46
CA GLY A 211 21.04 27.13 -31.23
C GLY A 211 20.27 28.38 -30.82
N GLY A 212 21.00 29.38 -30.30
CA GLY A 212 20.48 30.75 -30.20
C GLY A 212 21.48 31.72 -29.57
N SER A 213 22.31 32.33 -30.40
CA SER A 213 23.22 33.42 -30.06
C SER A 213 22.50 34.68 -29.55
N GLY A 214 23.08 35.35 -28.54
CA GLY A 214 23.03 36.81 -28.41
C GLY A 214 22.50 37.37 -27.09
N GLY A 215 23.31 38.21 -26.42
CA GLY A 215 22.80 39.38 -25.69
C GLY A 215 22.94 39.38 -24.16
N SER A 216 24.05 39.97 -23.69
CA SER A 216 24.19 40.90 -22.56
C SER A 216 23.03 41.12 -21.56
N GLY A 217 23.34 41.00 -20.26
CA GLY A 217 22.81 41.93 -19.25
C GLY A 217 22.02 41.32 -18.08
N ASP A 218 22.64 41.40 -16.90
CA ASP A 218 22.08 41.61 -15.56
C ASP A 218 21.26 40.55 -14.79
N SER A 219 21.72 40.39 -13.55
CA SER A 219 21.24 39.69 -12.35
C SER A 219 19.73 39.56 -12.13
N VAL A 220 19.29 38.51 -11.42
CA VAL A 220 18.77 38.56 -10.02
C VAL A 220 18.58 37.12 -9.49
N ILE A 221 19.38 36.75 -8.48
CA ILE A 221 19.12 35.61 -7.58
C ILE A 221 18.39 36.17 -6.35
N ALA A 222 17.17 35.70 -6.04
CA ALA A 222 16.66 35.59 -4.67
C ALA A 222 15.20 35.07 -4.57
N ARG A 223 15.02 34.13 -3.61
CA ARG A 223 13.84 33.89 -2.75
C ARG A 223 12.64 33.13 -3.34
N PHE A 224 12.30 31.99 -2.72
CA PHE A 224 11.22 31.96 -1.71
C PHE A 224 11.19 30.63 -0.92
N ASN A 225 11.31 30.74 0.41
CA ASN A 225 10.90 29.76 1.41
C ASN A 225 9.94 30.49 2.37
N ALA A 226 8.95 29.76 2.90
CA ALA A 226 7.97 30.10 3.95
C ALA A 226 6.57 30.58 3.49
N ALA A 227 5.62 29.65 3.55
CA ALA A 227 4.28 29.82 4.12
C ALA A 227 3.84 28.46 4.68
#